data_AF-H6UGY4-F1
#
_entry.id   AF-H6UGY4-F1
#
_cell.length_a   1.000
_cell.length_b   1.000
_cell.length_c   1.000
_cell.angle_alpha   90.00
_cell.angle_beta   90.00
_cell.angle_gamma   90.00
#
_symmetry.space_group_name_H-M   'P 1'
#
loop_
_entity.id
_entity.type
_entity.pdbx_description
1 polymer ?
#
loop_
_entity_poly.entity_id
_entity_poly.type
_entity_poly.pdbx_seq_one_letter_code
_entity_poly.pdbx_strand_id
1 'polypeptide(L)' 'MNWISRKIYLYNVTMGLYMLDWWEKCLFNILISVLLWFICYNTWRSTSEFFNSRLLSKLMTGGNFGVGDGKAT' A
#
# COMPACT_ATOMS: atom_id res chain seq x y z
N MET A 1 -18.72 -12.29 24.76
CA MET A 1 -18.32 -10.89 25.06
C MET A 1 -16.81 -10.78 24.99
N ASN A 2 -16.25 -10.20 23.93
CA ASN A 2 -14.80 -9.93 23.81
C ASN A 2 -14.50 -8.56 23.15
N TRP A 3 -15.53 -7.72 22.98
CA TRP A 3 -15.40 -6.41 22.35
C TRP A 3 -14.74 -5.39 23.29
N ILE A 4 -15.02 -5.48 24.60
CA ILE A 4 -14.42 -4.64 25.63
C ILE A 4 -12.90 -4.88 25.71
N SER A 5 -12.42 -6.13 25.71
CA SER A 5 -10.98 -6.43 25.74
C SER A 5 -10.26 -5.91 24.49
N ARG A 6 -10.89 -6.01 23.31
CA ARG A 6 -10.35 -5.44 22.07
C ARG A 6 -10.25 -3.92 22.14
N LYS A 7 -11.27 -3.26 22.70
CA LYS A 7 -11.24 -1.81 22.93
C LYS A 7 -10.16 -1.41 23.93
N ILE A 8 -10.01 -2.13 25.04
CA ILE A 8 -8.96 -1.86 26.05
C ILE A 8 -7.56 -2.01 25.47
N TYR A 9 -7.31 -3.04 24.65
CA TYR A 9 -6.01 -3.23 24.00
C TYR A 9 -5.68 -2.09 23.04
N LEU A 10 -6.64 -1.67 22.19
CA LEU A 10 -6.45 -0.49 21.33
C LEU A 10 -6.25 0.78 22.15
N TYR A 11 -7.03 1.01 23.20
CA TYR A 11 -6.86 2.16 24.08
C TYR A 11 -5.50 2.14 24.78
N ASN A 12 -4.99 1.00 25.23
CA ASN A 12 -3.67 0.91 25.85
C ASN A 12 -2.55 1.20 24.85
N VAL A 13 -2.69 0.74 23.60
CA VAL A 13 -1.73 1.05 22.52
C VAL A 13 -1.80 2.53 22.14
N THR A 14 -2.98 3.09 21.96
CA THR A 14 -3.16 4.48 21.53
C THR A 14 -2.83 5.47 22.65
N MET A 15 -3.27 5.20 23.88
CA MET A 15 -2.96 6.01 25.06
C MET A 15 -1.53 5.79 25.54
N GLY A 16 -0.98 4.57 25.48
CA GLY A 16 0.41 4.29 25.84
C GLY A 16 1.41 4.99 24.92
N LEU A 17 1.14 5.04 23.61
CA LEU A 17 1.91 5.88 22.67
C LEU A 17 1.67 7.38 22.92
N TYR A 18 0.52 7.74 23.51
CA TYR A 18 0.21 9.11 23.89
C TYR A 18 0.90 9.56 25.18
N MET A 19 1.31 8.61 26.03
CA MET A 19 2.06 8.81 27.28
C MET A 19 3.57 8.97 27.08
N LEU A 20 4.10 8.65 25.89
CA LEU A 20 5.49 8.96 25.53
C LEU A 20 5.75 10.47 25.64
N ASP A 21 6.93 10.84 26.13
CA ASP A 21 7.31 12.24 26.29
C ASP A 21 7.18 13.00 24.96
N TRP A 22 6.96 14.31 24.99
CA TRP A 22 6.69 15.09 23.77
C TRP A 22 7.78 14.89 22.71
N TRP A 23 9.02 14.70 23.16
CA TRP A 23 10.15 14.39 22.29
C TRP A 23 10.10 12.97 21.69
N GLU A 24 9.69 11.97 22.47
CA GLU A 24 9.58 10.58 22.02
C GLU A 24 8.43 10.39 21.00
N LYS A 25 7.34 11.15 21.13
CA LYS A 25 6.26 11.22 20.13
C LYS A 25 6.76 11.66 18.77
N CYS A 26 7.63 12.66 18.73
CA CYS A 26 8.27 13.12 17.49
C CYS A 26 9.15 12.02 16.89
N LEU A 27 9.98 11.36 17.70
CA LEU A 27 10.80 10.23 17.25
C LEU A 27 9.96 9.09 16.68
N PHE A 28 8.89 8.70 17.36
CA PHE A 28 8.05 7.58 16.95
C PHE A 28 7.29 7.88 15.65
N ASN A 29 6.82 9.12 15.47
CA ASN A 29 6.12 9.54 14.26
C ASN A 29 7.07 9.58 13.04
N ILE A 30 8.31 10.08 13.24
CA ILE A 30 9.35 10.04 12.21
C ILE A 30 9.73 8.59 11.88
N LEU A 31 9.88 7.74 12.90
CA LEU A 31 10.18 6.32 12.71
C LEU A 31 9.11 5.64 11.86
N ILE A 32 7.82 5.80 12.20
CA ILE A 32 6.71 5.24 11.42
C ILE A 32 6.71 5.79 10.00
N SER A 33 6.92 7.10 9.81
CA SER A 33 6.96 7.71 8.49
C SER A 33 8.09 7.15 7.62
N VAL A 34 9.29 7.01 8.17
CA VAL A 34 10.46 6.41 7.48
C VAL A 34 10.24 4.92 7.20
N LEU A 35 9.65 4.20 8.15
CA LEU A 35 9.42 2.76 8.03
C LEU A 35 8.31 2.46 7.01
N LEU A 36 7.24 3.26 7.01
CA LEU A 36 6.20 3.22 5.99
C LEU A 36 6.79 3.60 4.63
N TRP A 37 7.60 4.66 4.55
CA TRP A 37 8.30 5.04 3.32
C TRP A 37 9.18 3.91 2.80
N PHE A 38 9.93 3.24 3.68
CA PHE A 38 10.80 2.12 3.32
C PHE A 38 10.02 0.92 2.79
N ILE A 39 8.92 0.54 3.45
CA ILE A 39 8.03 -0.54 3.00
C ILE A 39 7.34 -0.14 1.70
N CYS A 40 6.83 1.08 1.59
CA CYS A 40 6.21 1.59 0.36
C CYS A 40 7.21 1.62 -0.78
N TYR A 41 8.44 2.07 -0.58
CA TYR A 41 9.47 2.07 -1.62
C TYR A 41 9.84 0.66 -2.07
N ASN A 42 10.03 -0.28 -1.13
CA ASN A 42 10.29 -1.68 -1.45
C ASN A 42 9.11 -2.36 -2.16
N THR A 43 7.90 -2.12 -1.67
CA THR A 43 6.66 -2.67 -2.22
C THR A 43 6.32 -2.05 -3.55
N TRP A 44 6.57 -0.75 -3.72
CA TRP A 44 6.43 -0.02 -4.96
C TRP A 44 7.40 -0.57 -6.00
N ARG A 45 8.68 -0.78 -5.65
CA ARG A 45 9.64 -1.38 -6.56
C ARG A 45 9.21 -2.79 -6.99
N SER A 46 8.91 -3.67 -6.04
CA SER A 46 8.45 -5.04 -6.29
C SER A 46 7.14 -5.09 -7.10
N THR A 47 6.18 -4.23 -6.77
CA THR A 47 4.89 -4.16 -7.47
C THR A 47 5.03 -3.49 -8.82
N SER A 48 5.89 -2.49 -8.99
CA SER A 48 6.05 -1.78 -10.27
C SER A 48 6.53 -2.72 -11.39
N GLU A 49 7.42 -3.66 -11.08
CA GLU A 49 7.84 -4.71 -12.02
C GLU A 49 6.68 -5.66 -12.38
N PHE A 50 5.87 -6.06 -11.38
CA PHE A 50 4.66 -6.86 -11.60
C PHE A 50 3.54 -6.10 -12.32
N PHE A 51 3.38 -4.80 -12.03
CA PHE A 51 2.33 -3.94 -12.57
C PHE A 51 2.66 -3.57 -14.00
N ASN A 52 3.93 -3.26 -14.33
CA ASN A 52 4.36 -3.12 -15.71
C ASN A 52 4.09 -4.42 -16.49
N SER A 53 4.49 -5.57 -15.95
CA SER A 53 4.30 -6.85 -16.64
C SER A 53 2.82 -7.20 -16.85
N ARG A 54 1.97 -6.94 -15.85
CA ARG A 54 0.54 -7.26 -15.91
C ARG A 54 -0.28 -6.24 -16.69
N LEU A 55 0.06 -4.96 -16.61
CA LEU A 55 -0.64 -3.89 -17.32
C LEU A 55 -0.21 -3.83 -18.79
N LEU A 56 1.07 -4.05 -19.10
CA LEU A 56 1.57 -4.18 -20.47
C LEU A 56 1.00 -5.44 -21.15
N SER A 57 0.92 -6.58 -20.46
CA SER A 57 0.28 -7.79 -21.02
C SER A 57 -1.22 -7.62 -21.22
N LYS A 58 -1.92 -6.89 -20.34
CA LYS A 58 -3.33 -6.53 -20.52
C LYS A 58 -3.55 -5.55 -21.67
N LEU A 59 -2.66 -4.58 -21.86
CA LEU A 59 -2.70 -3.64 -22.99
C LEU A 59 -2.39 -4.32 -24.33
N MET A 60 -1.38 -5.20 -24.39
CA MET A 60 -1.06 -5.97 -25.60
C MET A 60 -2.18 -6.95 -25.98
N THR A 61 -2.85 -7.56 -25.00
CA THR A 61 -3.99 -8.46 -25.25
C THR A 61 -5.25 -7.69 -25.64
N GLY A 62 -5.48 -6.52 -25.04
CA GLY A 62 -6.62 -5.65 -25.37
C GLY A 62 -6.45 -4.87 -26.69
N GLY A 63 -5.23 -4.62 -27.13
CA GLY A 63 -4.92 -3.93 -28.39
C GLY A 63 -5.08 -4.76 -29.66
N ASN A 64 -5.29 -6.08 -29.56
CA ASN A 64 -5.50 -6.98 -30.70
C ASN A 64 -6.99 -7.18 -31.08
N PHE A 65 -7.93 -6.48 -30.44
CA PHE A 65 -9.34 -6.46 -30.84
C PHE A 65 -9.65 -5.14 -31.55
N GLY A 66 -9.41 -5.08 -32.86
CA GLY A 66 -9.85 -3.92 -33.64
C GLY A 66 -9.19 -3.64 -34.99
N VAL A 67 -8.31 -4.50 -35.51
CA VAL A 67 -8.00 -4.46 -36.95
C VAL A 67 -9.02 -5.34 -37.64
N GLY A 68 -10.21 -4.74 -37.84
CA GLY A 68 -11.29 -5.32 -38.61
C GLY A 68 -10.81 -5.60 -40.02
N ASP A 69 -10.83 -6.88 -40.36
CA ASP A 69 -10.93 -7.41 -41.70
C ASP A 69 -12.03 -6.63 -42.45
N GLY A 70 -11.63 -5.85 -43.44
CA GLY A 70 -12.48 -4.78 -43.94
C GLY A 70 -11.96 -4.17 -45.23
N LYS A 71 -11.64 -4.98 -46.23
CA LYS A 71 -11.85 -4.55 -47.62
C LYS A 71 -12.02 -5.75 -48.56
N ALA A 72 -13.28 -5.98 -48.92
CA ALA A 72 -13.67 -6.65 -50.14
C ALA A 72 -13.09 -5.91 -51.36
N THR A 73 -12.33 -6.61 -52.19
CA THR A 73 -12.22 -6.42 -53.65
C THR A 73 -11.65 -7.68 -54.25
#